data_AF-A0AB34WY09-F1
#
_entry.id   AF-A0AB34WY09-F1
#
_cell.length_a   1.000
_cell.length_b   1.000
_cell.length_c   1.000
_cell.angle_alpha   90.00
_cell.angle_beta   90.00
_cell.angle_gamma   90.00
#
_symmetry.space_group_name_H-M   'P 1'
#
loop_
_entity.id
_entity.type
_entity.pdbx_description
1 polymer ?
#
loop_
_entity_poly.entity_id
_entity_poly.type
_entity_poly.pdbx_seq_one_letter_code
_entity_poly.pdbx_strand_id
1 'polypeptide(L)'
;MLEVTVLTSIPFVVAICLLALALVFALPVLISKSKWQLSAILKVMAVSLVQVVAAGLVINLPMQYVSTPTELWQMLSSQQNTKVKITDTQRGKQLKKREPVASEKINPLTAPALPGQEEWIPQFEPRGKAGAITVFSGPKSGVKEKVMVWTPEGYDPEDRSKTYNVIEFLHGYPGSPVSVALALDFSGSLQKAIDRGEIAPTIAVIPEGNVNLKAPTCADVGGKAQTATWLSFDIPKMVRSSFPNVSDKRKDWLITGNSSGAYCAGRLGIAYGDVFGASAILSGYDQPIVGSWGGHTSAAFAENTLSNLVGESRPWPLNIYVFGAQMDRDSLHLAKNLARAPFKSGDRLQLNIKAEGGHNWATWREQMPDLYRWWEQIRTTKAPSSLLIKGADSALLPETTPGVFSLMGWGTIIVTALVAILALATLIRRVPKVMKAGTRVAYLKALVGSLAAMILVIIAVMLPINRWGEFYTSVMEIVRTIAGGA
;
A
#
# COMPACT_ATOMS: atom_id res chain seq x y z
N MET A 1 -14.58 -18.97 11.15
CA MET A 1 -15.65 -17.98 10.99
C MET A 1 -15.00 -16.64 10.69
N LEU A 2 -15.24 -16.16 9.47
CA LEU A 2 -14.75 -14.95 8.84
C LEU A 2 -14.54 -13.76 9.82
N GLU A 3 -13.29 -13.35 10.04
CA GLU A 3 -13.01 -11.92 10.18
C GLU A 3 -13.21 -11.33 8.78
N VAL A 4 -14.50 -11.08 8.48
CA VAL A 4 -14.91 -10.41 7.25
C VAL A 4 -14.15 -9.09 7.21
N THR A 5 -13.69 -8.71 6.03
CA THR A 5 -13.21 -7.37 5.70
C THR A 5 -14.34 -6.35 5.88
N VAL A 6 -14.86 -6.19 7.11
CA VAL A 6 -16.12 -5.48 7.39
C VAL A 6 -15.99 -4.03 6.94
N LEU A 7 -14.84 -3.39 7.16
CA LEU A 7 -14.66 -1.98 6.79
C LEU A 7 -14.54 -1.73 5.29
N THR A 8 -14.33 -2.78 4.49
CA THR A 8 -14.29 -2.71 3.03
C THR A 8 -15.36 -3.58 2.36
N SER A 9 -16.28 -4.13 3.16
CA SER A 9 -17.42 -4.91 2.71
C SER A 9 -18.49 -3.97 2.14
N ILE A 10 -18.83 -4.16 0.85
CA ILE A 10 -19.86 -3.35 0.18
C ILE A 10 -21.17 -3.31 1.00
N PRO A 11 -21.74 -4.44 1.50
CA PRO A 11 -22.92 -4.41 2.37
C PRO A 11 -22.77 -3.53 3.62
N PHE A 12 -21.61 -3.59 4.29
CA PHE A 12 -21.37 -2.80 5.50
C PHE A 12 -21.24 -1.30 5.18
N VAL A 13 -20.45 -0.95 4.16
CA VAL A 13 -20.28 0.43 3.72
C VAL A 13 -21.62 1.01 3.28
N VAL A 14 -22.41 0.24 2.52
CA VAL A 14 -23.78 0.62 2.13
C VAL A 14 -24.67 0.82 3.37
N ALA A 15 -24.64 -0.08 4.35
CA ALA A 15 -25.44 0.07 5.57
C ALA A 15 -25.09 1.35 6.36
N ILE A 16 -23.80 1.66 6.51
CA ILE A 16 -23.36 2.90 7.17
C ILE A 16 -23.72 4.14 6.33
N CYS A 17 -23.62 4.07 5.00
CA CYS A 17 -24.06 5.16 4.13
C CYS A 17 -25.57 5.39 4.21
N LEU A 18 -26.38 4.33 4.27
CA LEU A 18 -27.83 4.42 4.45
C LEU A 18 -28.18 5.01 5.81
N LEU A 19 -27.48 4.62 6.88
CA LEU A 19 -27.63 5.23 8.21
C LEU A 19 -27.26 6.71 8.17
N ALA A 20 -26.14 7.05 7.54
CA ALA A 20 -25.68 8.43 7.38
C ALA A 20 -26.74 9.27 6.63
N LEU A 21 -27.27 8.77 5.52
CA LEU A 21 -28.34 9.42 4.77
C LEU A 21 -29.58 9.59 5.64
N ALA A 22 -30.08 8.52 6.27
CA ALA A 22 -31.27 8.58 7.13
C ALA A 22 -31.13 9.62 8.25
N LEU A 23 -29.96 9.69 8.89
CA LEU A 23 -29.68 10.68 9.94
C LEU A 23 -29.67 12.11 9.40
N VAL A 24 -29.17 12.36 8.19
CA VAL A 24 -29.21 13.70 7.58
C VAL A 24 -30.64 14.09 7.21
N PHE A 25 -31.46 13.16 6.68
CA PHE A 25 -32.88 13.40 6.43
C PHE A 25 -33.66 13.68 7.73
N ALA A 26 -33.28 13.02 8.83
CA ALA A 26 -33.89 13.24 10.15
C ALA A 26 -33.39 14.51 10.85
N LEU A 27 -32.22 15.04 10.46
CA LEU A 27 -31.53 16.11 11.17
C LEU A 27 -32.39 17.38 11.36
N PRO A 28 -33.14 17.88 10.37
CA PRO A 28 -34.02 19.04 10.57
C PRO A 28 -35.04 18.85 11.70
N VAL A 29 -35.62 17.65 11.80
CA VAL A 29 -36.62 17.29 12.81
C VAL A 29 -35.96 17.09 14.18
N LEU A 30 -34.79 16.45 14.20
CA LEU A 30 -34.01 16.23 15.42
C LEU A 30 -33.60 17.56 16.08
N ILE A 31 -33.18 18.53 15.28
CA ILE A 31 -32.85 19.89 15.72
C ILE A 31 -34.11 20.63 16.19
N SER A 32 -35.19 20.63 15.40
CA SER A 32 -36.40 21.40 15.72
C SER A 32 -37.10 20.92 17.00
N LYS A 33 -36.99 19.64 17.35
CA LYS A 33 -37.54 19.06 18.59
C LYS A 33 -36.63 19.22 19.82
N SER A 34 -35.50 19.90 19.70
CA SER A 34 -34.55 20.03 20.81
C SER A 34 -34.99 21.12 21.79
N LYS A 35 -35.21 20.72 23.05
CA LYS A 35 -35.63 21.64 24.13
C LYS A 35 -34.53 22.63 24.54
N TRP A 36 -33.27 22.20 24.47
CA TRP A 36 -32.09 22.98 24.87
C TRP A 36 -31.11 23.10 23.70
N GLN A 37 -30.41 24.24 23.59
CA GLN A 37 -29.38 24.44 22.57
C GLN A 37 -28.29 23.37 22.64
N LEU A 38 -27.88 22.96 23.85
CA LEU A 38 -26.93 21.88 24.06
C LEU A 38 -27.37 20.55 23.44
N SER A 39 -28.67 20.22 23.51
CA SER A 39 -29.21 19.01 22.89
C SER A 39 -29.14 19.05 21.36
N ALA A 40 -29.38 20.21 20.75
CA ALA A 40 -29.23 20.40 19.32
C ALA A 40 -27.76 20.27 18.88
N ILE A 41 -26.83 20.84 19.64
CA ILE A 41 -25.39 20.72 19.41
C ILE A 41 -24.96 19.25 19.43
N LEU A 42 -25.29 18.51 20.49
CA LEU A 42 -24.90 17.11 20.63
C LEU A 42 -25.42 16.23 19.48
N LYS A 43 -26.69 16.43 19.05
CA LYS A 43 -27.27 15.70 17.92
C LYS A 43 -26.57 16.03 16.60
N VAL A 44 -26.29 17.32 16.35
CA VAL A 44 -25.58 17.76 15.14
C VAL A 44 -24.17 17.16 15.11
N MET A 45 -23.45 17.16 16.24
CA MET A 45 -22.13 16.55 16.36
C MET A 45 -22.18 15.04 16.12
N ALA A 46 -23.14 14.33 16.70
CA ALA A 46 -23.32 12.90 16.48
C ALA A 46 -23.60 12.56 15.01
N VAL A 47 -24.51 13.29 14.36
CA VAL A 47 -24.79 13.09 12.93
C VAL A 47 -23.56 13.41 12.08
N SER A 48 -22.84 14.50 12.39
CA SER A 48 -21.61 14.90 11.70
C SER A 48 -20.53 13.81 11.80
N LEU A 49 -20.35 13.21 12.98
CA LEU A 49 -19.42 12.10 13.18
C LEU A 49 -19.78 10.91 12.29
N VAL A 50 -21.06 10.52 12.24
CA VAL A 50 -21.51 9.43 11.37
C VAL A 50 -21.27 9.76 9.89
N GLN A 51 -21.47 11.03 9.47
CA GLN A 51 -21.15 11.44 8.09
C GLN A 51 -19.66 11.31 7.77
N VAL A 52 -18.80 11.77 8.68
CA VAL A 52 -17.34 11.70 8.52
C VAL A 52 -16.88 10.24 8.46
N VAL A 53 -17.43 9.37 9.33
CA VAL A 53 -17.15 7.93 9.30
C VAL A 53 -17.62 7.31 7.99
N ALA A 54 -18.83 7.61 7.53
CA ALA A 54 -19.34 7.11 6.25
C ALA A 54 -18.46 7.55 5.07
N ALA A 55 -18.08 8.84 5.02
CA ALA A 55 -17.18 9.36 4.00
C ALA A 55 -15.80 8.69 4.05
N GLY A 56 -15.24 8.51 5.26
CA GLY A 56 -13.99 7.78 5.47
C GLY A 56 -14.07 6.34 4.98
N LEU A 57 -15.18 5.63 5.21
CA LEU A 57 -15.40 4.28 4.69
C LEU A 57 -15.54 4.24 3.17
N VAL A 58 -16.22 5.21 2.57
CA VAL A 58 -16.34 5.33 1.11
C VAL A 58 -14.98 5.61 0.47
N ILE A 59 -14.13 6.41 1.10
CA ILE A 59 -12.74 6.63 0.67
C ILE A 59 -11.92 5.35 0.91
N ASN A 60 -12.07 4.70 2.05
CA ASN A 60 -11.36 3.47 2.37
C ASN A 60 -11.79 2.28 1.46
N LEU A 61 -12.97 2.32 0.85
CA LEU A 61 -13.46 1.25 -0.02
C LEU A 61 -12.59 1.04 -1.28
N PRO A 62 -12.26 2.05 -2.10
CA PRO A 62 -11.29 1.90 -3.18
C PRO A 62 -9.83 1.92 -2.68
N MET A 63 -9.55 2.66 -1.61
CA MET A 63 -8.16 2.87 -1.15
C MET A 63 -7.62 1.72 -0.31
N GLN A 64 -8.51 0.94 0.31
CA GLN A 64 -8.24 -0.27 1.09
C GLN A 64 -7.11 -0.10 2.13
N TYR A 65 -7.05 1.06 2.79
CA TYR A 65 -6.04 1.36 3.82
C TYR A 65 -6.19 0.46 5.04
N VAL A 66 -7.43 0.14 5.41
CA VAL A 66 -7.75 -0.67 6.60
C VAL A 66 -8.94 -1.59 6.28
N SER A 67 -8.78 -2.89 6.42
CA SER A 67 -9.80 -3.88 6.05
C SER A 67 -10.67 -4.32 7.22
N THR A 68 -10.20 -4.17 8.46
CA THR A 68 -10.90 -4.66 9.65
C THR A 68 -11.02 -3.62 10.77
N PRO A 69 -12.09 -3.68 11.61
CA PRO A 69 -12.19 -2.82 12.80
C PRO A 69 -11.02 -2.98 13.76
N THR A 70 -10.41 -4.17 13.82
CA THR A 70 -9.21 -4.45 14.61
C THR A 70 -8.02 -3.63 14.11
N GLU A 71 -7.75 -3.64 12.81
CA GLU A 71 -6.69 -2.81 12.21
C GLU A 71 -6.97 -1.32 12.45
N LEU A 72 -8.23 -0.86 12.33
CA LEU A 72 -8.61 0.53 12.57
C LEU A 72 -8.40 0.94 14.03
N TRP A 73 -8.82 0.09 14.97
CA TRP A 73 -8.64 0.34 16.40
C TRP A 73 -7.16 0.34 16.77
N GLN A 74 -6.34 -0.55 16.21
CA GLN A 74 -4.90 -0.58 16.45
C GLN A 74 -4.19 0.64 15.88
N MET A 75 -4.62 1.12 14.71
CA MET A 75 -4.17 2.38 14.14
C MET A 75 -4.48 3.57 15.07
N LEU A 76 -5.68 3.61 15.64
CA LEU A 76 -6.14 4.73 16.50
C LEU A 76 -5.63 4.68 17.94
N SER A 77 -5.43 3.49 18.50
CA SER A 77 -5.15 3.30 19.93
C SER A 77 -3.67 3.11 20.25
N SER A 78 -2.80 2.99 19.25
CA SER A 78 -1.39 2.55 19.36
C SER A 78 -1.19 1.26 20.17
N GLN A 79 -2.27 0.55 20.50
CA GLN A 79 -2.30 -0.64 21.34
C GLN A 79 -2.29 -1.88 20.46
N GLN A 80 -1.15 -2.56 20.51
CA GLN A 80 -0.84 -3.78 19.78
C GLN A 80 -1.48 -4.98 20.49
N ASN A 81 -2.46 -5.63 19.87
CA ASN A 81 -3.06 -6.84 20.44
C ASN A 81 -2.78 -8.06 19.54
N THR A 82 -2.16 -9.09 20.13
CA THR A 82 -1.43 -10.18 19.46
C THR A 82 -2.26 -11.44 19.17
N LYS A 83 -3.59 -11.33 19.03
CA LYS A 83 -4.44 -12.52 18.85
C LYS A 83 -5.43 -12.36 17.71
N VAL A 84 -4.97 -12.67 16.51
CA VAL A 84 -5.84 -13.04 15.38
C VAL A 84 -5.88 -14.57 15.28
N LYS A 85 -7.08 -15.14 15.28
CA LYS A 85 -7.28 -16.60 15.25
C LYS A 85 -7.42 -17.07 13.81
N ILE A 86 -6.29 -17.30 13.13
CA ILE A 86 -6.26 -17.76 11.73
C ILE A 86 -6.55 -19.27 11.71
N THR A 87 -7.59 -19.68 10.96
CA THR A 87 -8.01 -21.08 10.85
C THR A 87 -7.21 -21.79 9.75
N ASP A 88 -6.63 -22.94 10.08
CA ASP A 88 -5.83 -23.77 9.16
C ASP A 88 -6.69 -24.45 8.10
N THR A 89 -6.40 -24.17 6.83
CA THR A 89 -6.87 -24.92 5.66
C THR A 89 -5.79 -24.75 4.58
N GLN A 90 -5.21 -25.72 3.87
CA GLN A 90 -5.30 -27.17 3.73
C GLN A 90 -3.97 -27.60 3.03
N ARG A 91 -3.44 -28.82 3.26
CA ARG A 91 -2.21 -29.33 2.60
C ARG A 91 -2.53 -29.97 1.24
N GLY A 92 -1.75 -29.63 0.20
CA GLY A 92 -1.86 -30.21 -1.15
C GLY A 92 -1.21 -31.59 -1.30
N LYS A 93 -1.56 -32.30 -2.38
CA LYS A 93 -1.19 -33.71 -2.71
C LYS A 93 0.32 -33.93 -2.96
N GLN A 94 0.71 -35.22 -2.87
CA GLN A 94 2.06 -35.76 -3.07
C GLN A 94 2.81 -35.22 -4.31
N LEU A 95 4.08 -34.86 -4.08
CA LEU A 95 5.05 -34.46 -5.08
C LEU A 95 5.45 -35.61 -6.02
N LYS A 96 5.47 -35.36 -7.33
CA LYS A 96 6.20 -36.20 -8.31
C LYS A 96 7.66 -35.75 -8.40
N LYS A 97 8.57 -36.70 -8.65
CA LYS A 97 10.03 -36.51 -8.76
C LYS A 97 10.35 -35.38 -9.78
N ARG A 98 11.05 -34.34 -9.33
CA ARG A 98 11.51 -33.22 -10.17
C ARG A 98 13.00 -33.38 -10.48
N GLU A 99 13.39 -33.22 -11.74
CA GLU A 99 14.79 -33.03 -12.13
C GLU A 99 15.07 -31.52 -12.30
N PRO A 100 16.18 -31.00 -11.77
CA PRO A 100 16.50 -29.58 -11.88
C PRO A 100 16.90 -29.24 -13.32
N VAL A 101 16.22 -28.27 -13.92
CA VAL A 101 16.69 -27.61 -15.14
C VAL A 101 17.80 -26.64 -14.73
N ALA A 102 18.99 -26.80 -15.28
CA ALA A 102 20.19 -26.07 -14.86
C ALA A 102 20.31 -24.69 -15.53
N SER A 103 20.43 -23.61 -14.73
CA SER A 103 21.31 -22.47 -15.04
C SER A 103 21.55 -21.55 -13.83
N GLU A 104 22.79 -21.07 -13.65
CA GLU A 104 23.28 -20.31 -12.48
C GLU A 104 23.17 -21.06 -11.13
N LYS A 105 24.10 -20.86 -10.19
CA LYS A 105 23.98 -21.47 -8.85
C LYS A 105 22.84 -20.77 -8.11
N ILE A 106 21.62 -21.33 -8.22
CA ILE A 106 20.48 -20.95 -7.37
C ILE A 106 20.96 -20.93 -5.94
N ASN A 107 20.58 -19.91 -5.17
CA ASN A 107 20.77 -19.94 -3.73
C ASN A 107 20.08 -21.22 -3.19
N PRO A 108 20.83 -22.22 -2.67
CA PRO A 108 20.27 -23.52 -2.27
C PRO A 108 19.16 -23.38 -1.22
N LEU A 109 19.21 -22.28 -0.45
CA LEU A 109 18.25 -21.93 0.56
C LEU A 109 16.85 -21.62 0.00
N THR A 110 16.78 -21.07 -1.20
CA THR A 110 15.51 -20.71 -1.87
C THR A 110 15.23 -21.62 -3.08
N ALA A 111 15.94 -22.73 -3.22
CA ALA A 111 15.66 -23.72 -4.26
C ALA A 111 14.29 -24.40 -4.04
N PRO A 112 13.63 -24.89 -5.11
CA PRO A 112 12.36 -25.60 -5.01
C PRO A 112 12.39 -26.74 -3.98
N ALA A 113 11.27 -26.96 -3.30
CA ALA A 113 11.09 -28.05 -2.36
C ALA A 113 11.34 -29.42 -3.00
N LEU A 114 12.00 -30.30 -2.23
CA LEU A 114 12.25 -31.70 -2.59
C LEU A 114 11.07 -32.60 -2.14
N PRO A 115 10.95 -33.83 -2.66
CA PRO A 115 9.98 -34.80 -2.13
C PRO A 115 10.09 -34.93 -0.60
N GLY A 116 8.95 -34.91 0.11
CA GLY A 116 8.92 -34.87 1.58
C GLY A 116 9.00 -33.48 2.20
N GLN A 117 9.00 -32.42 1.38
CA GLN A 117 8.92 -31.02 1.79
C GLN A 117 7.59 -30.37 1.34
N GLU A 118 6.48 -31.11 1.44
CA GLU A 118 5.15 -30.64 1.01
C GLU A 118 4.66 -29.41 1.78
N GLU A 119 5.24 -29.11 2.96
CA GLU A 119 4.93 -27.90 3.73
C GLU A 119 5.22 -26.59 2.99
N TRP A 120 6.04 -26.61 1.92
CA TRP A 120 6.36 -25.45 1.08
C TRP A 120 5.35 -25.20 -0.05
N ILE A 121 4.35 -26.07 -0.20
CA ILE A 121 3.38 -26.02 -1.28
C ILE A 121 1.99 -25.87 -0.68
N PRO A 122 1.58 -24.63 -0.37
CA PRO A 122 0.25 -24.38 0.17
C PRO A 122 -0.82 -24.59 -0.90
N GLN A 123 -2.06 -24.79 -0.45
CA GLN A 123 -3.21 -24.73 -1.34
C GLN A 123 -3.63 -23.28 -1.58
N PHE A 124 -3.94 -22.95 -2.84
CA PHE A 124 -4.38 -21.64 -3.24
C PHE A 124 -5.89 -21.64 -3.48
N GLU A 125 -6.58 -20.68 -2.88
CA GLU A 125 -8.00 -20.42 -3.10
C GLU A 125 -8.15 -19.40 -4.25
N PRO A 126 -8.78 -19.78 -5.38
CA PRO A 126 -8.99 -18.86 -6.49
C PRO A 126 -9.87 -17.65 -6.12
N ARG A 127 -9.52 -16.48 -6.63
CA ARG A 127 -10.27 -15.21 -6.50
C ARG A 127 -10.62 -14.61 -7.87
N GLY A 128 -10.87 -15.47 -8.85
CA GLY A 128 -11.15 -15.06 -10.23
C GLY A 128 -9.95 -14.35 -10.86
N LYS A 129 -10.19 -13.27 -11.62
CA LYS A 129 -9.13 -12.50 -12.30
C LYS A 129 -8.14 -11.83 -11.36
N ALA A 130 -8.47 -11.67 -10.07
CA ALA A 130 -7.60 -11.06 -9.07
C ALA A 130 -6.47 -12.00 -8.60
N GLY A 131 -6.40 -13.23 -9.09
CA GLY A 131 -5.40 -14.22 -8.72
C GLY A 131 -5.94 -15.25 -7.71
N ALA A 132 -5.06 -15.77 -6.86
CA ALA A 132 -5.38 -16.73 -5.83
C ALA A 132 -4.75 -16.32 -4.49
N ILE A 133 -5.38 -16.71 -3.39
CA ILE A 133 -4.93 -16.38 -2.03
C ILE A 133 -4.63 -17.68 -1.28
N THR A 134 -3.62 -17.65 -0.43
CA THR A 134 -3.37 -18.70 0.54
C THR A 134 -3.02 -18.11 1.91
N VAL A 135 -3.12 -18.92 2.95
CA VAL A 135 -2.48 -18.68 4.25
C VAL A 135 -1.29 -19.63 4.33
N PHE A 136 -0.09 -19.08 4.35
CA PHE A 136 1.14 -19.86 4.33
C PHE A 136 1.87 -19.74 5.67
N SER A 137 2.28 -20.89 6.21
CA SER A 137 3.15 -20.97 7.39
C SER A 137 4.58 -21.19 6.93
N GLY A 138 5.38 -20.13 6.93
CA GLY A 138 6.79 -20.13 6.56
C GLY A 138 7.61 -21.05 7.47
N PRO A 139 8.10 -22.19 6.96
CA PRO A 139 8.79 -23.17 7.80
C PRO A 139 10.06 -22.65 8.45
N LYS A 140 10.74 -21.66 7.85
CA LYS A 140 11.97 -21.10 8.43
C LYS A 140 11.72 -19.93 9.37
N SER A 141 10.86 -18.99 9.00
CA SER A 141 10.56 -17.81 9.82
C SER A 141 9.59 -18.10 10.98
N GLY A 142 8.79 -19.17 10.87
CA GLY A 142 7.65 -19.43 11.76
C GLY A 142 6.49 -18.44 11.56
N VAL A 143 6.57 -17.55 10.56
CA VAL A 143 5.52 -16.59 10.23
C VAL A 143 4.36 -17.31 9.55
N LYS A 144 3.13 -17.00 9.95
CA LYS A 144 1.91 -17.54 9.34
C LYS A 144 1.02 -16.41 8.90
N GLU A 145 1.03 -16.13 7.60
CA GLU A 145 0.31 -14.98 7.06
C GLU A 145 -0.29 -15.25 5.67
N LYS A 146 -1.13 -14.31 5.22
CA LYS A 146 -1.73 -14.37 3.88
C LYS A 146 -0.69 -14.09 2.80
N VAL A 147 -0.83 -14.77 1.67
CA VAL A 147 -0.09 -14.49 0.45
C VAL A 147 -1.06 -14.49 -0.72
N MET A 148 -1.04 -13.42 -1.52
CA MET A 148 -1.75 -13.37 -2.79
C MET A 148 -0.77 -13.67 -3.93
N VAL A 149 -1.20 -14.47 -4.90
CA VAL A 149 -0.44 -14.75 -6.11
C VAL A 149 -1.32 -14.52 -7.33
N TRP A 150 -0.77 -13.87 -8.34
CA TRP A 150 -1.40 -13.74 -9.65
C TRP A 150 -0.48 -14.32 -10.72
N THR A 151 -1.06 -15.15 -11.59
CA THR A 151 -0.38 -15.72 -12.76
C THR A 151 -0.98 -15.13 -14.03
N PRO A 152 -0.18 -14.91 -15.09
CA PRO A 152 -0.67 -14.37 -16.34
C PRO A 152 -1.65 -15.32 -17.04
N GLU A 153 -2.49 -14.75 -17.89
CA GLU A 153 -3.37 -15.52 -18.77
C GLU A 153 -2.55 -16.48 -19.63
N GLY A 154 -3.01 -17.74 -19.73
CA GLY A 154 -2.27 -18.81 -20.42
C GLY A 154 -1.10 -19.40 -19.62
N TYR A 155 -0.98 -19.10 -18.32
CA TYR A 155 -0.08 -19.85 -17.43
C TYR A 155 -0.47 -21.33 -17.40
N ASP A 156 0.50 -22.19 -17.73
CA ASP A 156 0.38 -23.64 -17.67
C ASP A 156 1.59 -24.20 -16.89
N PRO A 157 1.38 -24.84 -15.72
CA PRO A 157 2.46 -25.43 -14.93
C PRO A 157 3.12 -26.67 -15.60
N GLU A 158 2.52 -27.21 -16.66
CA GLU A 158 3.08 -28.34 -17.43
C GLU A 158 3.86 -27.89 -18.67
N ASP A 159 3.68 -26.65 -19.14
CA ASP A 159 4.42 -26.11 -20.29
C ASP A 159 5.85 -25.71 -19.91
N ARG A 160 6.76 -26.68 -19.95
CA ARG A 160 8.19 -26.50 -19.64
C ARG A 160 8.96 -25.63 -20.61
N SER A 161 8.38 -25.25 -21.76
CA SER A 161 9.02 -24.34 -22.71
C SER A 161 8.99 -22.88 -22.24
N LYS A 162 8.07 -22.55 -21.32
CA LYS A 162 7.93 -21.20 -20.75
C LYS A 162 8.62 -21.08 -19.40
N THR A 163 9.26 -19.94 -19.21
CA THR A 163 9.83 -19.51 -17.93
C THR A 163 9.17 -18.20 -17.52
N TYR A 164 8.83 -18.07 -16.24
CA TYR A 164 8.19 -16.89 -15.68
C TYR A 164 9.14 -16.15 -14.74
N ASN A 165 9.23 -14.83 -14.91
CA ASN A 165 9.83 -13.94 -13.92
C ASN A 165 8.92 -13.81 -12.69
N VAL A 166 9.43 -13.23 -11.60
CA VAL A 166 8.63 -12.97 -10.39
C VAL A 166 8.77 -11.52 -9.94
N ILE A 167 7.63 -10.86 -9.72
CA ILE A 167 7.54 -9.62 -8.94
C ILE A 167 7.01 -9.97 -7.56
N GLU A 168 7.84 -9.82 -6.54
CA GLU A 168 7.42 -9.81 -5.15
C GLU A 168 7.09 -8.36 -4.75
N PHE A 169 5.81 -8.05 -4.57
CA PHE A 169 5.35 -6.71 -4.23
C PHE A 169 4.95 -6.61 -2.75
N LEU A 170 5.50 -5.62 -2.06
CA LEU A 170 5.25 -5.34 -0.65
C LEU A 170 4.35 -4.12 -0.51
N HIS A 171 3.18 -4.30 0.11
CA HIS A 171 2.27 -3.19 0.37
C HIS A 171 2.77 -2.28 1.51
N GLY A 172 2.26 -1.05 1.54
CA GLY A 172 2.47 -0.11 2.64
C GLY A 172 1.79 -0.51 3.96
N TYR A 173 2.06 0.26 5.01
CA TYR A 173 1.46 0.17 6.33
C TYR A 173 0.69 1.46 6.63
N PRO A 174 -0.60 1.36 7.02
CA PRO A 174 -1.42 0.15 7.01
C PRO A 174 -1.73 -0.31 5.56
N GLY A 175 -2.01 -1.60 5.37
CA GLY A 175 -2.28 -2.20 4.07
C GLY A 175 -2.38 -3.73 4.14
N SER A 176 -2.61 -4.37 3.00
CA SER A 176 -2.74 -5.83 2.87
C SER A 176 -2.40 -6.31 1.44
N PRO A 177 -2.21 -7.62 1.22
CA PRO A 177 -2.03 -8.17 -0.12
C PRO A 177 -3.17 -7.86 -1.10
N VAL A 178 -4.42 -7.93 -0.62
CA VAL A 178 -5.61 -7.72 -1.45
C VAL A 178 -5.76 -6.23 -1.81
N SER A 179 -5.50 -5.35 -0.84
CA SER A 179 -5.71 -3.91 -1.02
C SER A 179 -4.83 -3.35 -2.12
N VAL A 180 -3.55 -3.68 -2.09
CA VAL A 180 -2.58 -3.21 -3.08
C VAL A 180 -2.83 -3.81 -4.46
N ALA A 181 -3.23 -5.09 -4.52
CA ALA A 181 -3.57 -5.80 -5.75
C ALA A 181 -4.65 -5.06 -6.55
N LEU A 182 -5.71 -4.66 -5.84
CA LEU A 182 -6.84 -3.91 -6.40
C LEU A 182 -6.45 -2.47 -6.72
N ALA A 183 -5.78 -1.78 -5.81
CA ALA A 183 -5.49 -0.36 -5.96
C ALA A 183 -4.54 -0.06 -7.13
N LEU A 184 -3.61 -0.95 -7.44
CA LEU A 184 -2.69 -0.82 -8.57
C LEU A 184 -3.18 -1.51 -9.86
N ASP A 185 -4.35 -2.15 -9.86
CA ASP A 185 -4.82 -3.01 -10.96
C ASP A 185 -3.70 -3.96 -11.42
N PHE A 186 -3.11 -4.71 -10.49
CA PHE A 186 -1.93 -5.55 -10.80
C PHE A 186 -2.22 -6.54 -11.92
N SER A 187 -3.36 -7.22 -11.85
CA SER A 187 -3.76 -8.21 -12.85
C SER A 187 -3.91 -7.57 -14.24
N GLY A 188 -4.59 -6.44 -14.33
CA GLY A 188 -4.87 -5.80 -15.62
C GLY A 188 -3.64 -5.12 -16.21
N SER A 189 -2.89 -4.37 -15.40
CA SER A 189 -1.70 -3.63 -15.85
C SER A 189 -0.55 -4.58 -16.24
N LEU A 190 -0.28 -5.62 -15.45
CA LEU A 190 0.78 -6.57 -15.75
C LEU A 190 0.43 -7.46 -16.95
N GLN A 191 -0.82 -7.91 -17.08
CA GLN A 191 -1.25 -8.65 -18.27
C GLN A 191 -1.07 -7.82 -19.55
N LYS A 192 -1.52 -6.56 -19.55
CA LYS A 192 -1.34 -5.64 -20.69
C LYS A 192 0.14 -5.45 -21.06
N ALA A 193 1.02 -5.34 -20.07
CA ALA A 193 2.45 -5.20 -20.30
C ALA A 193 3.06 -6.47 -20.92
N ILE A 194 2.63 -7.66 -20.47
CA ILE A 194 3.02 -8.95 -21.04
C ILE A 194 2.53 -9.08 -22.48
N ASP A 195 1.26 -8.78 -22.74
CA ASP A 195 0.64 -8.87 -24.07
C ASP A 195 1.32 -7.95 -25.11
N ARG A 196 1.82 -6.79 -24.65
CA ARG A 196 2.57 -5.83 -25.46
C ARG A 196 4.05 -6.17 -25.63
N GLY A 197 4.55 -7.20 -24.95
CA GLY A 197 5.96 -7.54 -24.93
C GLY A 197 6.85 -6.50 -24.22
N GLU A 198 6.27 -5.64 -23.37
CA GLU A 198 7.01 -4.65 -22.58
C GLU A 198 7.77 -5.28 -21.42
N ILE A 199 7.35 -6.49 -21.00
CA ILE A 199 7.98 -7.32 -19.98
C ILE A 199 7.82 -8.79 -20.35
N ALA A 200 8.79 -9.63 -20.01
CA ALA A 200 8.65 -11.08 -20.16
C ALA A 200 7.49 -11.65 -19.30
N PRO A 201 6.98 -12.86 -19.59
CA PRO A 201 5.95 -13.51 -18.78
C PRO A 201 6.32 -13.49 -17.29
N THR A 202 5.44 -12.95 -16.46
CA THR A 202 5.76 -12.61 -15.07
C THR A 202 4.61 -13.00 -14.13
N ILE A 203 4.95 -13.64 -13.01
CA ILE A 203 4.05 -13.92 -11.89
C ILE A 203 4.20 -12.81 -10.86
N ALA A 204 3.09 -12.36 -10.27
CA ALA A 204 3.10 -11.41 -9.16
C ALA A 204 2.78 -12.13 -7.85
N VAL A 205 3.55 -11.85 -6.80
CA VAL A 205 3.40 -12.43 -5.46
C VAL A 205 3.37 -11.27 -4.47
N ILE A 206 2.36 -11.25 -3.62
CA ILE A 206 2.11 -10.16 -2.69
C ILE A 206 1.94 -10.80 -1.30
N PRO A 207 3.04 -10.96 -0.54
CA PRO A 207 2.97 -11.47 0.82
C PRO A 207 2.48 -10.40 1.79
N GLU A 208 1.83 -10.82 2.87
CA GLU A 208 1.54 -9.93 3.99
C GLU A 208 2.84 -9.58 4.71
N GLY A 209 3.14 -8.29 4.76
CA GLY A 209 4.33 -7.74 5.42
C GLY A 209 4.07 -7.33 6.87
N ASN A 210 2.83 -7.03 7.24
CA ASN A 210 2.44 -6.58 8.58
C ASN A 210 2.24 -7.78 9.52
N VAL A 211 3.30 -8.56 9.76
CA VAL A 211 3.22 -9.83 10.49
C VAL A 211 2.61 -9.63 11.89
N ASN A 212 1.58 -10.41 12.21
CA ASN A 212 0.74 -10.29 13.40
C ASN A 212 0.10 -8.89 13.57
N LEU A 213 -0.26 -8.26 12.45
CA LEU A 213 -0.79 -6.89 12.37
C LEU A 213 0.17 -5.82 12.90
N LYS A 214 1.48 -6.07 12.86
CA LYS A 214 2.49 -5.13 13.35
C LYS A 214 3.16 -4.39 12.19
N ALA A 215 3.44 -3.11 12.41
CA ALA A 215 4.30 -2.32 11.54
C ALA A 215 5.65 -3.05 11.31
N PRO A 216 6.02 -3.32 10.05
CA PRO A 216 7.19 -4.15 9.75
C PRO A 216 8.49 -3.40 10.00
N THR A 217 9.47 -4.08 10.57
CA THR A 217 10.88 -3.64 10.52
C THR A 217 11.58 -4.15 9.26
N CYS A 218 10.94 -5.00 8.44
CA CYS A 218 11.58 -5.57 7.24
C CYS A 218 12.92 -6.30 7.55
N ALA A 219 13.09 -6.76 8.79
CA ALA A 219 14.32 -7.25 9.38
C ALA A 219 14.00 -8.27 10.48
N ASP A 220 14.94 -9.17 10.75
CA ASP A 220 14.83 -10.16 11.82
C ASP A 220 15.34 -9.57 13.13
N VAL A 221 14.46 -8.86 13.82
CA VAL A 221 14.76 -8.23 15.12
C VAL A 221 14.49 -9.23 16.23
N GLY A 222 15.43 -9.39 17.17
CA GLY A 222 15.29 -10.30 18.31
C GLY A 222 13.98 -10.10 19.08
N GLY A 223 13.28 -11.20 19.38
CA GLY A 223 11.97 -11.17 20.06
C GLY A 223 10.81 -10.67 19.21
N LYS A 224 11.03 -10.37 17.91
CA LYS A 224 9.99 -9.97 16.95
C LYS A 224 9.86 -11.02 15.83
N ALA A 225 8.83 -10.84 15.00
CA ALA A 225 8.63 -11.67 13.83
C ALA A 225 9.84 -11.63 12.89
N GLN A 226 10.23 -12.80 12.37
CA GLN A 226 11.36 -12.96 11.45
C GLN A 226 10.97 -12.51 10.03
N THR A 227 10.76 -11.20 9.87
CA THR A 227 10.17 -10.60 8.68
C THR A 227 11.11 -10.65 7.47
N ALA A 228 12.42 -10.52 7.66
CA ALA A 228 13.36 -10.65 6.55
C ALA A 228 13.49 -12.10 6.10
N THR A 229 13.52 -13.05 7.04
CA THR A 229 13.47 -14.48 6.68
C THR A 229 12.15 -14.82 5.98
N TRP A 230 11.01 -14.30 6.43
CA TRP A 230 9.73 -14.50 5.77
C TRP A 230 9.75 -14.04 4.30
N LEU A 231 10.09 -12.77 4.07
CA LEU A 231 10.02 -12.15 2.75
C LEU A 231 11.16 -12.57 1.81
N SER A 232 12.37 -12.82 2.32
CA SER A 232 13.54 -13.10 1.46
C SER A 232 13.92 -14.58 1.40
N PHE A 233 13.29 -15.45 2.18
CA PHE A 233 13.51 -16.89 2.12
C PHE A 233 12.21 -17.66 1.92
N ASP A 234 11.25 -17.50 2.84
CA ASP A 234 10.08 -18.39 2.85
C ASP A 234 9.20 -18.17 1.63
N ILE A 235 8.92 -16.91 1.29
CA ILE A 235 8.12 -16.55 0.12
C ILE A 235 8.80 -16.99 -1.20
N PRO A 236 10.07 -16.64 -1.48
CA PRO A 236 10.75 -17.13 -2.68
C PRO A 236 10.76 -18.66 -2.83
N LYS A 237 10.99 -19.39 -1.73
CA LYS A 237 10.99 -20.85 -1.76
C LYS A 237 9.59 -21.41 -1.99
N MET A 238 8.56 -20.85 -1.33
CA MET A 238 7.16 -21.24 -1.54
C MET A 238 6.76 -21.07 -3.02
N VAL A 239 7.13 -19.93 -3.62
CA VAL A 239 6.83 -19.61 -5.02
C VAL A 239 7.51 -20.60 -5.96
N ARG A 240 8.83 -20.84 -5.82
CA ARG A 240 9.56 -21.82 -6.65
C ARG A 240 9.06 -23.25 -6.46
N SER A 241 8.52 -23.57 -5.29
CA SER A 241 7.95 -24.89 -5.01
C SER A 241 6.58 -25.06 -5.68
N SER A 242 5.75 -24.03 -5.64
CA SER A 242 4.37 -24.03 -6.13
C SER A 242 4.24 -23.79 -7.63
N PHE A 243 5.15 -23.01 -8.22
CA PHE A 243 5.13 -22.60 -9.64
C PHE A 243 6.38 -23.13 -10.33
N PRO A 244 6.32 -24.33 -10.95
CA PRO A 244 7.50 -25.07 -11.36
C PRO A 244 8.21 -24.50 -12.62
N ASN A 245 7.66 -23.44 -13.21
CA ASN A 245 8.20 -22.74 -14.38
C ASN A 245 8.81 -21.37 -14.02
N VAL A 246 8.93 -21.04 -12.74
CA VAL A 246 9.57 -19.81 -12.29
C VAL A 246 11.07 -19.85 -12.54
N SER A 247 11.64 -18.72 -12.98
CA SER A 247 13.08 -18.59 -13.23
C SER A 247 13.91 -18.82 -11.96
N ASP A 248 15.06 -19.45 -12.18
CA ASP A 248 16.09 -19.70 -11.18
C ASP A 248 17.06 -18.51 -10.98
N LYS A 249 17.08 -17.56 -11.92
CA LYS A 249 18.06 -16.47 -11.96
C LYS A 249 17.62 -15.29 -11.11
N ARG A 250 18.51 -14.77 -10.27
CA ARG A 250 18.24 -13.55 -9.46
C ARG A 250 17.72 -12.40 -10.31
N LYS A 251 18.27 -12.19 -11.50
CA LYS A 251 17.91 -11.06 -12.39
C LYS A 251 16.44 -11.07 -12.82
N ASP A 252 15.80 -12.24 -12.81
CA ASP A 252 14.41 -12.47 -13.17
C ASP A 252 13.47 -12.40 -11.94
N TRP A 253 13.98 -11.96 -10.78
CA TRP A 253 13.23 -11.66 -9.56
C TRP A 253 13.37 -10.18 -9.17
N LEU A 254 12.24 -9.47 -9.10
CA LEU A 254 12.14 -8.09 -8.62
C LEU A 254 11.43 -8.09 -7.26
N ILE A 255 12.03 -7.43 -6.28
CA ILE A 255 11.31 -7.03 -5.06
C ILE A 255 10.95 -5.55 -5.16
N THR A 256 9.69 -5.21 -4.93
CA THR A 256 9.25 -3.82 -5.00
C THR A 256 8.12 -3.57 -4.00
N GLY A 257 7.74 -2.32 -3.80
CA GLY A 257 6.64 -1.98 -2.91
C GLY A 257 6.29 -0.51 -2.94
N ASN A 258 5.22 -0.16 -2.24
CA ASN A 258 4.82 1.23 -2.01
C ASN A 258 4.95 1.62 -0.53
N SER A 259 5.27 2.88 -0.25
CA SER A 259 5.33 3.41 1.13
C SER A 259 6.27 2.59 2.03
N SER A 260 5.81 2.10 3.19
CA SER A 260 6.64 1.24 4.04
C SER A 260 7.11 -0.06 3.38
N GLY A 261 6.29 -0.63 2.48
CA GLY A 261 6.67 -1.78 1.68
C GLY A 261 7.78 -1.45 0.68
N ALA A 262 7.81 -0.21 0.18
CA ALA A 262 8.89 0.29 -0.67
C ALA A 262 10.23 0.33 0.08
N TYR A 263 10.22 0.82 1.33
CA TYR A 263 11.41 0.76 2.19
C TYR A 263 11.84 -0.69 2.45
N CYS A 264 10.90 -1.59 2.76
CA CYS A 264 11.21 -3.01 2.90
C CYS A 264 11.86 -3.59 1.64
N ALA A 265 11.31 -3.29 0.46
CA ALA A 265 11.84 -3.77 -0.81
C ALA A 265 13.25 -3.23 -1.10
N GLY A 266 13.48 -1.94 -0.82
CA GLY A 266 14.81 -1.34 -0.91
C GLY A 266 15.82 -2.05 -0.02
N ARG A 267 15.51 -2.18 1.28
CA ARG A 267 16.37 -2.84 2.27
C ARG A 267 16.67 -4.30 1.90
N LEU A 268 15.63 -5.08 1.62
CA LEU A 268 15.77 -6.50 1.31
C LEU A 268 16.47 -6.73 -0.03
N GLY A 269 16.24 -5.87 -1.04
CA GLY A 269 16.97 -5.92 -2.30
C GLY A 269 18.47 -5.63 -2.16
N ILE A 270 18.85 -4.77 -1.20
CA ILE A 270 20.27 -4.53 -0.86
C ILE A 270 20.87 -5.75 -0.15
N ALA A 271 20.16 -6.27 0.85
CA ALA A 271 20.65 -7.32 1.75
C ALA A 271 20.59 -8.75 1.18
N TYR A 272 19.68 -9.02 0.24
CA TYR A 272 19.43 -10.35 -0.33
C TYR A 272 19.51 -10.33 -1.86
N GLY A 273 20.59 -9.73 -2.37
CA GLY A 273 20.86 -9.65 -3.81
C GLY A 273 21.27 -10.99 -4.43
N ASP A 274 21.37 -12.06 -3.67
CA ASP A 274 21.42 -13.43 -4.20
C ASP A 274 20.03 -13.96 -4.59
N VAL A 275 18.95 -13.40 -4.03
CA VAL A 275 17.56 -13.71 -4.36
C VAL A 275 17.00 -12.71 -5.38
N PHE A 276 17.14 -11.40 -5.11
CA PHE A 276 16.47 -10.35 -5.89
C PHE A 276 17.43 -9.58 -6.80
N GLY A 277 17.22 -9.72 -8.11
CA GLY A 277 17.91 -9.07 -9.22
C GLY A 277 18.01 -7.56 -9.11
N ALA A 278 16.89 -7.01 -8.68
CA ALA A 278 16.60 -5.60 -8.66
C ALA A 278 15.65 -5.30 -7.51
N SER A 279 15.65 -4.04 -7.08
CA SER A 279 14.62 -3.51 -6.19
C SER A 279 14.05 -2.20 -6.72
N ALA A 280 12.76 -1.98 -6.45
CA ALA A 280 12.10 -0.73 -6.80
C ALA A 280 11.31 -0.15 -5.62
N ILE A 281 11.53 1.12 -5.35
CA ILE A 281 11.05 1.86 -4.18
C ILE A 281 10.05 2.92 -4.65
N LEU A 282 8.74 2.65 -4.52
CA LEU A 282 7.68 3.58 -4.92
C LEU A 282 7.21 4.39 -3.70
N SER A 283 7.52 5.68 -3.65
CA SER A 283 7.22 6.54 -2.50
C SER A 283 7.71 5.97 -1.17
N GLY A 284 8.91 5.40 -1.16
CA GLY A 284 9.57 4.97 0.07
C GLY A 284 10.32 6.09 0.76
N TYR A 285 10.92 5.77 1.90
CA TYR A 285 11.73 6.68 2.72
C TYR A 285 13.14 6.13 2.91
N ASP A 286 14.09 7.00 3.21
CA ASP A 286 15.50 6.61 3.44
C ASP A 286 15.70 5.96 4.80
N GLN A 287 15.08 6.53 5.83
CA GLN A 287 15.28 6.13 7.22
C GLN A 287 14.20 5.17 7.71
N PRO A 288 14.50 4.19 8.58
CA PRO A 288 13.54 3.20 9.09
C PRO A 288 12.47 3.77 10.05
N ILE A 289 11.63 4.70 9.57
CA ILE A 289 10.63 5.41 10.39
C ILE A 289 9.41 4.56 10.75
N VAL A 290 9.18 3.44 10.04
CA VAL A 290 8.13 2.46 10.36
C VAL A 290 8.74 1.23 11.04
N GLY A 291 7.98 0.68 11.99
CA GLY A 291 8.47 -0.37 12.87
C GLY A 291 9.33 0.17 14.00
N SER A 292 9.70 -0.69 14.94
CA SER A 292 10.49 -0.29 16.12
C SER A 292 11.95 -0.68 15.95
N TRP A 293 12.81 0.34 15.89
CA TRP A 293 14.26 0.22 15.68
C TRP A 293 15.08 0.71 16.88
N GLY A 294 14.50 0.72 18.08
CA GLY A 294 15.16 1.21 19.29
C GLY A 294 15.30 2.74 19.38
N GLY A 295 14.61 3.49 18.51
CA GLY A 295 14.61 4.96 18.48
C GLY A 295 15.50 5.56 17.37
N HIS A 296 15.26 6.82 17.01
CA HIS A 296 15.93 7.50 15.89
C HIS A 296 17.45 7.71 16.08
N THR A 297 17.93 7.65 17.32
CA THR A 297 19.35 7.83 17.66
C THR A 297 20.09 6.50 17.84
N SER A 298 19.43 5.35 17.61
CA SER A 298 20.05 4.04 17.79
C SER A 298 20.98 3.71 16.62
N ALA A 299 22.01 2.90 16.89
CA ALA A 299 22.87 2.37 15.84
C ALA A 299 22.04 1.56 14.82
N ALA A 300 21.11 0.73 15.29
CA ALA A 300 20.24 -0.06 14.42
C ALA A 300 19.39 0.80 13.46
N PHE A 301 18.95 1.98 13.88
CA PHE A 301 18.22 2.92 13.00
C PHE A 301 19.14 3.46 11.89
N ALA A 302 20.34 3.91 12.25
CA ALA A 302 21.31 4.43 11.30
C ALA A 302 21.82 3.34 10.32
N GLU A 303 22.15 2.16 10.83
CA GLU A 303 22.61 1.00 10.05
C GLU A 303 21.56 0.47 9.08
N ASN A 304 20.27 0.76 9.30
CA ASN A 304 19.19 0.37 8.42
C ASN A 304 18.67 1.53 7.55
N THR A 305 19.31 2.69 7.58
CA THR A 305 19.05 3.76 6.60
C THR A 305 19.57 3.34 5.23
N LEU A 306 18.74 3.43 4.18
CA LEU A 306 19.04 2.88 2.86
C LEU A 306 20.31 3.50 2.24
N SER A 307 20.48 4.82 2.36
CA SER A 307 21.66 5.54 1.89
C SER A 307 22.96 5.13 2.59
N ASN A 308 22.90 4.57 3.80
CA ASN A 308 24.07 3.96 4.46
C ASN A 308 24.27 2.52 3.95
N LEU A 309 23.20 1.73 3.89
CA LEU A 309 23.22 0.32 3.49
C LEU A 309 23.82 0.09 2.09
N VAL A 310 23.61 1.01 1.14
CA VAL A 310 24.19 0.88 -0.21
C VAL A 310 25.71 0.99 -0.23
N GLY A 311 26.36 1.49 0.83
CA GLY A 311 27.81 1.49 0.99
C GLY A 311 28.39 0.18 1.51
N GLU A 312 27.57 -0.64 2.18
CA GLU A 312 28.03 -1.81 2.93
C GLU A 312 28.66 -2.90 2.07
N SER A 313 29.57 -3.69 2.66
CA SER A 313 30.22 -4.83 1.98
C SER A 313 29.20 -5.85 1.47
N ARG A 314 29.30 -6.25 0.19
CA ARG A 314 28.38 -7.19 -0.46
C ARG A 314 29.03 -7.83 -1.71
N PRO A 315 28.63 -9.06 -2.08
CA PRO A 315 29.20 -9.77 -3.23
C PRO A 315 28.40 -9.59 -4.53
N TRP A 316 27.34 -8.78 -4.56
CA TRP A 316 26.47 -8.55 -5.72
C TRP A 316 26.35 -7.06 -6.07
N PRO A 317 26.15 -6.71 -7.36
CA PRO A 317 25.77 -5.37 -7.76
C PRO A 317 24.29 -5.09 -7.47
N LEU A 318 23.97 -3.83 -7.22
CA LEU A 318 22.61 -3.34 -6.98
C LEU A 318 21.99 -2.78 -8.26
N ASN A 319 20.71 -3.05 -8.48
CA ASN A 319 19.88 -2.34 -9.45
C ASN A 319 18.67 -1.76 -8.70
N ILE A 320 18.69 -0.46 -8.43
CA ILE A 320 17.66 0.23 -7.64
C ILE A 320 16.91 1.23 -8.52
N TYR A 321 15.59 1.13 -8.50
CA TYR A 321 14.67 2.12 -9.05
C TYR A 321 13.99 2.88 -7.91
N VAL A 322 13.98 4.21 -7.98
CA VAL A 322 13.29 5.07 -7.01
C VAL A 322 12.28 5.90 -7.75
N PHE A 323 11.04 5.86 -7.29
CA PHE A 323 9.97 6.71 -7.77
C PHE A 323 9.30 7.45 -6.62
N GLY A 324 8.83 8.65 -6.91
CA GLY A 324 8.07 9.47 -5.97
C GLY A 324 7.61 10.76 -6.62
N ALA A 325 7.13 11.68 -5.80
CA ALA A 325 6.69 13.00 -6.23
C ALA A 325 7.32 14.08 -5.36
N GLN A 326 7.46 15.29 -5.88
CA GLN A 326 8.09 16.41 -5.17
C GLN A 326 7.36 16.76 -3.87
N MET A 327 6.04 16.60 -3.82
CA MET A 327 5.21 16.86 -2.65
C MET A 327 5.14 15.69 -1.66
N ASP A 328 5.72 14.53 -2.02
CA ASP A 328 5.94 13.38 -1.14
C ASP A 328 7.38 13.47 -0.60
N ARG A 329 7.52 14.15 0.54
CA ARG A 329 8.81 14.64 1.04
C ARG A 329 9.78 13.52 1.34
N ASP A 330 9.29 12.46 1.93
CA ASP A 330 10.07 11.26 2.27
C ASP A 330 10.70 10.64 1.02
N SER A 331 9.93 10.55 -0.07
CA SER A 331 10.43 10.03 -1.36
C SER A 331 11.47 10.94 -2.00
N LEU A 332 11.28 12.27 -1.92
CA LEU A 332 12.24 13.25 -2.42
C LEU A 332 13.54 13.22 -1.61
N HIS A 333 13.44 13.11 -0.28
CA HIS A 333 14.59 12.97 0.63
C HIS A 333 15.37 11.68 0.35
N LEU A 334 14.67 10.56 0.15
CA LEU A 334 15.29 9.31 -0.28
C LEU A 334 16.10 9.48 -1.58
N ALA A 335 15.50 10.07 -2.61
CA ALA A 335 16.19 10.28 -3.88
C ALA A 335 17.43 11.19 -3.72
N LYS A 336 17.32 12.25 -2.91
CA LYS A 336 18.44 13.15 -2.59
C LYS A 336 19.59 12.44 -1.87
N ASN A 337 19.27 11.61 -0.89
CA ASN A 337 20.27 10.90 -0.10
C ASN A 337 20.93 9.80 -0.94
N LEU A 338 20.16 9.01 -1.69
CA LEU A 338 20.71 7.99 -2.58
C LEU A 338 21.57 8.57 -3.70
N ALA A 339 21.22 9.73 -4.26
CA ALA A 339 22.05 10.39 -5.28
C ALA A 339 23.47 10.74 -4.78
N ARG A 340 23.67 10.85 -3.46
CA ARG A 340 24.94 11.20 -2.82
C ARG A 340 25.57 10.02 -2.06
N ALA A 341 24.88 8.88 -2.03
CA ALA A 341 25.27 7.72 -1.25
C ALA A 341 26.49 7.01 -1.87
N PRO A 342 27.30 6.30 -1.06
CA PRO A 342 28.53 5.66 -1.51
C PRO A 342 28.25 4.33 -2.23
N PHE A 343 27.54 4.37 -3.36
CA PHE A 343 27.34 3.21 -4.22
C PHE A 343 28.66 2.66 -4.76
N LYS A 344 28.66 1.37 -5.10
CA LYS A 344 29.85 0.67 -5.60
C LYS A 344 29.90 0.68 -7.12
N SER A 345 31.08 0.41 -7.65
CA SER A 345 31.24 0.14 -9.07
C SER A 345 30.36 -1.06 -9.49
N GLY A 346 29.68 -0.93 -10.62
CA GLY A 346 28.74 -1.94 -11.11
C GLY A 346 27.30 -1.75 -10.65
N ASP A 347 27.03 -0.85 -9.72
CA ASP A 347 25.66 -0.54 -9.30
C ASP A 347 24.93 0.35 -10.32
N ARG A 348 23.61 0.20 -10.35
CA ARG A 348 22.67 1.07 -11.07
C ARG A 348 21.68 1.70 -10.10
N LEU A 349 21.54 3.01 -10.19
CA LEU A 349 20.49 3.78 -9.55
C LEU A 349 19.70 4.52 -10.64
N GLN A 350 18.39 4.37 -10.64
CA GLN A 350 17.50 5.19 -11.46
C GLN A 350 16.53 5.94 -10.56
N LEU A 351 16.56 7.27 -10.65
CA LEU A 351 15.67 8.16 -9.92
C LEU A 351 14.63 8.72 -10.88
N ASN A 352 13.37 8.72 -10.46
CA ASN A 352 12.25 9.30 -11.19
C ASN A 352 11.30 9.96 -10.19
N ILE A 353 11.64 11.17 -9.76
CA ILE A 353 10.76 12.01 -8.95
C ILE A 353 9.99 12.94 -9.87
N LYS A 354 8.66 12.86 -9.83
CA LYS A 354 7.76 13.72 -10.59
C LYS A 354 7.59 15.07 -9.87
N ALA A 355 7.45 16.15 -10.64
CA ALA A 355 7.18 17.48 -10.08
C ALA A 355 5.76 17.58 -9.49
N GLU A 356 4.81 16.86 -10.08
CA GLU A 356 3.42 16.75 -9.63
C GLU A 356 3.18 15.38 -8.99
N GLY A 357 2.05 15.24 -8.28
CA GLY A 357 1.71 14.04 -7.53
C GLY A 357 1.99 14.15 -6.04
N GLY A 358 1.60 13.10 -5.31
CA GLY A 358 1.81 12.96 -3.87
C GLY A 358 1.85 11.48 -3.49
N HIS A 359 1.65 11.18 -2.22
CA HIS A 359 1.73 9.82 -1.67
C HIS A 359 0.44 9.01 -1.94
N ASN A 360 0.06 8.82 -3.21
CA ASN A 360 -1.26 8.28 -3.58
C ASN A 360 -1.23 7.17 -4.65
N TRP A 361 -2.33 6.39 -4.70
CA TRP A 361 -2.48 5.27 -5.64
C TRP A 361 -2.47 5.66 -7.11
N ALA A 362 -3.00 6.83 -7.49
CA ALA A 362 -2.96 7.26 -8.89
C ALA A 362 -1.51 7.41 -9.36
N THR A 363 -0.69 8.07 -8.55
CA THR A 363 0.74 8.29 -8.80
C THR A 363 1.49 6.96 -8.95
N TRP A 364 1.23 5.99 -8.06
CA TRP A 364 1.85 4.65 -8.16
C TRP A 364 1.34 3.85 -9.38
N ARG A 365 0.03 3.88 -9.65
CA ARG A 365 -0.59 3.14 -10.77
C ARG A 365 -0.09 3.65 -12.12
N GLU A 366 -0.03 4.97 -12.31
CA GLU A 366 0.48 5.62 -13.52
C GLU A 366 1.94 5.24 -13.79
N GLN A 367 2.71 4.93 -12.73
CA GLN A 367 4.13 4.59 -12.83
C GLN A 367 4.42 3.11 -13.15
N MET A 368 3.49 2.19 -12.92
CA MET A 368 3.76 0.75 -13.09
C MET A 368 4.29 0.36 -14.48
N PRO A 369 3.76 0.87 -15.61
CA PRO A 369 4.29 0.53 -16.94
C PRO A 369 5.77 0.92 -17.15
N ASP A 370 6.18 2.08 -16.63
CA ASP A 370 7.57 2.54 -16.68
C ASP A 370 8.47 1.65 -15.81
N LEU A 371 7.98 1.18 -14.65
CA LEU A 371 8.70 0.23 -13.79
C LEU A 371 8.94 -1.11 -14.51
N TYR A 372 7.91 -1.64 -15.18
CA TYR A 372 8.03 -2.89 -15.94
C TYR A 372 9.06 -2.78 -17.06
N ARG A 373 9.00 -1.71 -17.86
CA ARG A 373 9.96 -1.45 -18.94
C ARG A 373 11.38 -1.25 -18.41
N TRP A 374 11.55 -0.55 -17.28
CA TRP A 374 12.85 -0.40 -16.63
C TRP A 374 13.41 -1.76 -16.22
N TRP A 375 12.60 -2.60 -15.56
CA TRP A 375 13.06 -3.90 -15.09
C TRP A 375 13.45 -4.81 -16.24
N GLU A 376 12.64 -4.86 -17.30
CA GLU A 376 12.96 -5.64 -18.50
C GLU A 376 14.27 -5.19 -19.15
N GLN A 377 14.51 -3.86 -19.21
CA GLN A 377 15.78 -3.31 -19.70
C GLN A 377 16.98 -3.75 -18.85
N ILE A 378 16.92 -3.65 -17.53
CA ILE A 378 18.08 -4.00 -16.69
C ILE A 378 18.36 -5.51 -16.65
N ARG A 379 17.30 -6.34 -16.78
CA ARG A 379 17.37 -7.81 -16.77
C ARG A 379 18.05 -8.37 -18.02
N THR A 380 18.01 -7.62 -19.11
CA THR A 380 18.56 -7.96 -20.42
C THR A 380 19.89 -7.26 -20.72
N THR A 381 20.36 -6.36 -19.85
CA THR A 381 21.62 -5.61 -20.02
C THR A 381 22.67 -6.04 -19.01
N LYS A 382 23.91 -6.26 -19.47
CA LYS A 382 25.06 -6.59 -18.61
C LYS A 382 25.31 -5.50 -17.57
N ALA A 383 25.74 -5.87 -16.36
CA ALA A 383 26.11 -4.90 -15.33
C ALA A 383 27.11 -3.85 -15.88
N PRO A 384 26.98 -2.57 -15.50
CA PRO A 384 27.90 -1.53 -15.95
C PRO A 384 29.29 -1.76 -15.35
N SER A 385 30.33 -1.23 -15.98
CA SER A 385 31.70 -1.30 -15.47
C SER A 385 32.00 -0.26 -14.37
N SER A 386 31.13 0.74 -14.23
CA SER A 386 31.18 1.81 -13.24
C SER A 386 29.78 2.03 -12.64
N LEU A 387 29.68 2.82 -11.57
CA LEU A 387 28.39 3.29 -11.07
C LEU A 387 27.63 4.02 -12.19
N LEU A 388 26.35 3.68 -12.37
CA LEU A 388 25.44 4.36 -13.29
C LEU A 388 24.27 4.97 -12.53
N ILE A 389 24.16 6.29 -12.55
CA ILE A 389 23.00 7.02 -12.02
C ILE A 389 22.23 7.63 -13.18
N LYS A 390 20.94 7.31 -13.31
CA LYS A 390 20.00 7.94 -14.25
C LYS A 390 18.98 8.78 -13.50
N GLY A 391 18.58 9.91 -14.08
CA GLY A 391 17.60 10.80 -13.49
C GLY A 391 18.10 11.56 -12.25
N ALA A 392 19.42 11.81 -12.15
CA ALA A 392 20.00 12.56 -11.04
C ALA A 392 19.35 13.94 -10.85
N ASP A 393 18.85 14.55 -11.92
CA ASP A 393 18.11 15.82 -11.88
C ASP A 393 16.84 15.75 -11.01
N SER A 394 16.22 14.56 -10.87
CA SER A 394 15.09 14.35 -9.94
C SER A 394 15.48 14.65 -8.49
N ALA A 395 16.75 14.40 -8.11
CA ALA A 395 17.26 14.74 -6.78
C ALA A 395 17.54 16.24 -6.59
N LEU A 396 17.56 17.03 -7.68
CA LEU A 396 17.76 18.48 -7.63
C LEU A 396 16.46 19.25 -7.44
N LEU A 397 15.30 18.58 -7.52
CA LEU A 397 14.01 19.23 -7.26
C LEU A 397 14.02 19.88 -5.85
N PRO A 398 13.67 21.18 -5.76
CA PRO A 398 13.65 21.87 -4.49
C PRO A 398 12.56 21.27 -3.59
N GLU A 399 12.78 21.33 -2.28
CA GLU A 399 11.68 21.10 -1.36
C GLU A 399 10.67 22.22 -1.49
N THR A 400 9.40 21.86 -1.64
CA THR A 400 8.31 22.81 -1.77
C THR A 400 7.35 22.65 -0.60
N THR A 401 6.71 23.75 -0.23
CA THR A 401 5.57 23.74 0.68
C THR A 401 4.29 23.79 -0.14
N PRO A 402 3.18 23.20 0.36
CA PRO A 402 1.90 23.37 -0.28
C PRO A 402 1.55 24.85 -0.43
N GLY A 403 1.06 25.25 -1.60
CA GLY A 403 0.51 26.59 -1.80
C GLY A 403 -0.57 26.91 -0.76
N VAL A 404 -0.65 28.17 -0.31
CA VAL A 404 -1.51 28.59 0.82
C VAL A 404 -2.97 28.17 0.65
N PHE A 405 -3.49 28.24 -0.57
CA PHE A 405 -4.87 27.87 -0.91
C PHE A 405 -4.96 26.59 -1.77
N SER A 406 -3.96 25.71 -1.72
CA SER A 406 -4.06 24.37 -2.32
C SER A 406 -4.88 23.42 -1.45
N LEU A 407 -5.13 22.18 -1.91
CA LEU A 407 -5.79 21.15 -1.09
C LEU A 407 -5.03 20.78 0.18
N MET A 408 -3.71 20.99 0.19
CA MET A 408 -2.87 20.76 1.38
C MET A 408 -2.56 22.09 2.10
N GLY A 409 -3.06 23.23 1.61
CA GLY A 409 -2.73 24.56 2.10
C GLY A 409 -3.46 24.92 3.40
N TRP A 410 -2.74 25.56 4.34
CA TRP A 410 -3.33 26.01 5.60
C TRP A 410 -4.46 27.03 5.41
N GLY A 411 -4.38 27.87 4.37
CA GLY A 411 -5.46 28.81 4.04
C GLY A 411 -6.76 28.10 3.72
N THR A 412 -6.73 27.07 2.87
CA THR A 412 -7.90 26.25 2.54
C THR A 412 -8.45 25.53 3.77
N ILE A 413 -7.57 24.94 4.59
CA ILE A 413 -7.95 24.21 5.81
C ILE A 413 -8.67 25.14 6.80
N ILE A 414 -8.06 26.28 7.10
CA ILE A 414 -8.60 27.24 8.09
C ILE A 414 -9.92 27.83 7.59
N VAL A 415 -9.98 28.29 6.34
CA VAL A 415 -11.21 28.85 5.77
C VAL A 415 -12.33 27.82 5.76
N THR A 416 -12.05 26.59 5.33
CA THR A 416 -13.06 25.52 5.30
C THR A 416 -13.55 25.17 6.70
N ALA A 417 -12.66 25.07 7.68
CA ALA A 417 -13.02 24.81 9.07
C ALA A 417 -13.91 25.93 9.65
N LEU A 418 -13.57 27.20 9.42
CA LEU A 418 -14.38 28.34 9.87
C LEU A 418 -15.76 28.35 9.20
N VAL A 419 -15.82 28.11 7.88
CA VAL A 419 -17.08 28.03 7.13
C VAL A 419 -17.94 26.86 7.63
N ALA A 420 -17.34 25.70 7.92
CA ALA A 420 -18.04 24.56 8.50
C ALA A 420 -18.62 24.90 9.89
N ILE A 421 -17.85 25.53 10.77
CA ILE A 421 -18.31 25.95 12.10
C ILE A 421 -19.48 26.96 11.98
N LEU A 422 -19.37 27.95 11.10
CA LEU A 422 -20.43 28.93 10.85
C LEU A 422 -21.69 28.27 10.27
N ALA A 423 -21.53 27.30 9.36
CA ALA A 423 -22.64 26.55 8.79
C ALA A 423 -23.38 25.74 9.87
N LEU A 424 -22.65 25.04 10.75
CA LEU A 424 -23.24 24.31 11.87
C LEU A 424 -23.96 25.25 12.86
N ALA A 425 -23.35 26.38 13.21
CA ALA A 425 -23.98 27.36 14.10
C ALA A 425 -25.25 27.96 13.49
N THR A 426 -25.23 28.23 12.18
CA THR A 426 -26.39 28.70 11.42
C THR A 426 -27.50 27.65 11.40
N LEU A 427 -27.14 26.39 11.15
CA LEU A 427 -28.06 25.26 11.15
C LEU A 427 -28.81 25.15 12.49
N ILE A 428 -28.07 25.14 13.60
CA ILE A 428 -28.63 25.04 14.96
C ILE A 428 -29.57 26.20 15.28
N ARG A 429 -29.23 27.42 14.83
CA ARG A 429 -30.03 28.63 15.11
C ARG A 429 -31.24 28.82 14.19
N ARG A 430 -31.13 28.45 12.90
CA ARG A 430 -32.13 28.75 11.88
C ARG A 430 -33.13 27.63 11.67
N VAL A 431 -32.71 26.36 11.73
CA VAL A 431 -33.59 25.21 11.48
C VAL A 431 -34.84 25.22 12.36
N PRO A 432 -34.77 25.45 13.69
CA PRO A 432 -35.98 25.53 14.51
C PRO A 432 -36.95 26.63 14.06
N LYS A 433 -36.43 27.79 13.62
CA LYS A 433 -37.25 28.92 13.15
C LYS A 433 -37.92 28.60 11.82
N VAL A 434 -37.20 27.98 10.89
CA VAL A 434 -37.73 27.58 9.58
C VAL A 434 -38.79 26.50 9.75
N MET A 435 -38.51 25.48 10.57
CA MET A 435 -39.39 24.33 10.79
C MET A 435 -40.72 24.69 11.49
N LYS A 436 -40.83 25.86 12.16
CA LYS A 436 -42.09 26.36 12.74
C LYS A 436 -43.21 26.54 11.71
N ALA A 437 -42.87 26.79 10.44
CA ALA A 437 -43.86 26.94 9.39
C ALA A 437 -44.64 25.64 9.10
N GLY A 438 -44.10 24.47 9.49
CA GLY A 438 -44.79 23.18 9.34
C GLY A 438 -45.02 22.72 7.90
N THR A 439 -44.44 23.39 6.91
CA THR A 439 -44.64 23.07 5.48
C THR A 439 -43.54 22.17 4.92
N ARG A 440 -43.86 21.45 3.83
CA ARG A 440 -42.87 20.69 3.05
C ARG A 440 -41.71 21.56 2.56
N VAL A 441 -42.01 22.79 2.15
CA VAL A 441 -41.01 23.77 1.70
C VAL A 441 -40.04 24.15 2.82
N ALA A 442 -40.54 24.33 4.05
CA ALA A 442 -39.70 24.62 5.21
C ALA A 442 -38.76 23.45 5.54
N TYR A 443 -39.26 22.22 5.49
CA TYR A 443 -38.44 21.02 5.66
C TYR A 443 -37.35 20.92 4.58
N LEU A 444 -37.69 21.10 3.30
CA LEU A 444 -36.72 21.04 2.20
C LEU A 444 -35.62 22.10 2.35
N LYS A 445 -35.97 23.34 2.71
CA LYS A 445 -34.98 24.39 2.99
C LYS A 445 -34.03 24.02 4.13
N ALA A 446 -34.57 23.46 5.22
CA ALA A 446 -33.76 23.01 6.35
C ALA A 446 -32.85 21.83 5.95
N LEU A 447 -33.36 20.89 5.16
CA LEU A 447 -32.61 19.73 4.66
C LEU A 447 -31.45 20.14 3.75
N VAL A 448 -31.67 21.06 2.81
CA VAL A 448 -30.60 21.59 1.95
C VAL A 448 -29.50 22.24 2.79
N GLY A 449 -29.88 23.02 3.82
CA GLY A 449 -28.93 23.59 4.77
C GLY A 449 -28.17 22.53 5.58
N SER A 450 -28.86 21.46 6.01
CA SER A 450 -28.24 20.30 6.68
C SER A 450 -27.20 19.62 5.78
N LEU A 451 -27.56 19.31 4.53
CA LEU A 451 -26.66 18.66 3.57
C LEU A 451 -25.41 19.51 3.31
N ALA A 452 -25.58 20.81 3.04
CA ALA A 452 -24.46 21.72 2.81
C ALA A 452 -23.53 21.79 4.03
N ALA A 453 -24.08 21.88 5.25
CA ALA A 453 -23.28 21.89 6.47
C ALA A 453 -22.50 20.57 6.68
N MET A 454 -23.12 19.42 6.41
CA MET A 454 -22.45 18.13 6.55
C MET A 454 -21.31 17.94 5.55
N ILE A 455 -21.49 18.36 4.29
CA ILE A 455 -20.43 18.33 3.28
C ILE A 455 -19.24 19.17 3.72
N LEU A 456 -19.47 20.38 4.22
CA LEU A 456 -18.41 21.26 4.73
C LEU A 456 -17.65 20.62 5.91
N VAL A 457 -18.34 19.92 6.80
CA VAL A 457 -17.68 19.19 7.90
C VAL A 457 -16.80 18.07 7.38
N ILE A 458 -17.29 17.26 6.44
CA ILE A 458 -16.49 16.19 5.83
C ILE A 458 -15.22 16.77 5.22
N ILE A 459 -15.33 17.83 4.41
CA ILE A 459 -14.17 18.47 3.77
C ILE A 459 -13.22 19.05 4.84
N ALA A 460 -13.75 19.73 5.86
CA ALA A 460 -12.96 20.31 6.94
C ALA A 460 -12.14 19.26 7.72
N VAL A 461 -12.66 18.03 7.85
CA VAL A 461 -11.94 16.92 8.50
C VAL A 461 -10.94 16.26 7.54
N MET A 462 -11.27 16.11 6.26
CA MET A 462 -10.43 15.40 5.29
C MET A 462 -9.22 16.22 4.82
N LEU A 463 -9.30 17.56 4.76
CA LEU A 463 -8.17 18.38 4.31
C LEU A 463 -6.92 18.28 5.23
N PRO A 464 -7.03 18.34 6.57
CA PRO A 464 -5.89 18.07 7.45
C PRO A 464 -5.29 16.68 7.28
N ILE A 465 -6.12 15.65 7.10
CA ILE A 465 -5.67 14.26 6.86
C ILE A 465 -4.89 14.19 5.54
N ASN A 466 -5.42 14.79 4.48
CA ASN A 466 -4.76 14.89 3.18
C ASN A 466 -3.40 15.60 3.26
N ARG A 467 -3.33 16.69 4.03
CA ARG A 467 -2.06 17.42 4.26
C ARG A 467 -1.05 16.57 5.02
N TRP A 468 -1.48 15.88 6.09
CA TRP A 468 -0.58 15.11 6.95
C TRP A 468 -0.01 13.89 6.23
N GLY A 469 -0.82 13.20 5.42
CA GLY A 469 -0.37 12.06 4.63
C GLY A 469 0.25 12.43 3.28
N GLU A 470 0.30 13.72 2.93
CA GLU A 470 0.82 14.20 1.65
C GLU A 470 0.17 13.54 0.42
N PHE A 471 -1.11 13.16 0.55
CA PHE A 471 -1.76 12.29 -0.42
C PHE A 471 -2.04 12.98 -1.75
N TYR A 472 -2.82 14.07 -1.74
CA TYR A 472 -3.32 14.70 -2.97
C TYR A 472 -3.01 16.18 -3.03
N THR A 473 -2.42 16.59 -4.14
CA THR A 473 -2.10 18.00 -4.41
C THR A 473 -3.26 18.71 -5.12
N SER A 474 -4.10 17.98 -5.85
CA SER A 474 -5.21 18.51 -6.64
C SER A 474 -6.47 17.64 -6.62
N VAL A 475 -7.63 18.23 -6.93
CA VAL A 475 -8.90 17.49 -7.04
C VAL A 475 -8.85 16.50 -8.20
N MET A 476 -8.10 16.82 -9.26
CA MET A 476 -7.94 15.93 -10.41
C MET A 476 -7.28 14.61 -10.01
N GLU A 477 -6.27 14.63 -9.14
CA GLU A 477 -5.65 13.40 -8.64
C GLU A 477 -6.64 12.53 -7.84
N ILE A 478 -7.49 13.15 -7.01
CA ILE A 478 -8.55 12.45 -6.29
C ILE A 478 -9.51 11.77 -7.28
N VAL A 479 -9.92 12.51 -8.33
CA VAL A 479 -10.80 11.96 -9.38
C VAL A 479 -10.14 10.79 -10.10
N ARG A 480 -8.86 10.89 -10.47
CA ARG A 480 -8.12 9.80 -11.12
C ARG A 480 -7.98 8.57 -10.22
N THR A 481 -7.75 8.76 -8.92
CA THR A 481 -7.72 7.63 -7.98
C THR A 481 -9.06 6.92 -7.94
N ILE A 482 -10.16 7.66 -7.80
CA ILE A 482 -11.52 7.10 -7.70
C ILE A 482 -11.96 6.45 -9.02
N ALA A 483 -11.65 7.08 -10.17
CA ALA A 483 -12.05 6.61 -11.49
C ALA A 483 -11.28 5.36 -11.96
N GLY A 484 -10.29 4.88 -11.19
CA GLY A 484 -9.57 3.64 -11.51
C GLY A 484 -8.53 3.77 -12.62
N GLY A 485 -8.30 4.96 -13.18
CA GLY A 485 -7.45 5.14 -14.37
C GLY A 485 -8.10 4.53 -15.61
N ALA A 486 -8.59 5.38 -16.53
CA ALA A 486 -9.10 4.96 -17.82
C ALA A 486 -7.96 4.46 -18.73
#